data_AF-A0A972G8U9-F1
#
_entry.id   AF-A0A972G8U9-F1
#
_cell.length_a   1.000
_cell.length_b   1.000
_cell.length_c   1.000
_cell.angle_alpha   90.00
_cell.angle_beta   90.00
_cell.angle_gamma   90.00
#
_symmetry.space_group_name_H-M   'P 1'
#
loop_
_entity.id
_entity.type
_entity.pdbx_description
1 polymer ?
#
loop_
_entity_poly.entity_id
_entity_poly.type
_entity_poly.pdbx_seq_one_letter_code
_entity_poly.pdbx_strand_id
1 'polypeptide(L)'
;MKCYLFNLSFIVLLVLGSLTVSVPAQAQEDCAAGIMFIGSGLILGTPDNDRLSGMAANDEIYGYDCHDELRGLGGNDKIYGGSGSDRISGGDGDDELYGGDDDDYIVGGPGNDYIDGGAGADVCIGGGGVDVIVNC
;
A
#
# COMPACT_ATOMS: atom_id res chain seq x y z
N MET A 1 5.30 -20.02 9.76
CA MET A 1 4.23 -20.99 10.10
C MET A 1 4.08 -21.15 11.61
N LYS A 2 3.15 -20.42 12.23
CA LYS A 2 2.48 -20.82 13.47
C LYS A 2 1.03 -20.33 13.40
N CYS A 3 0.09 -21.24 13.14
CA CYS A 3 -1.33 -20.97 13.29
C CYS A 3 -1.67 -20.92 14.78
N TYR A 4 -2.26 -19.83 15.25
CA TYR A 4 -3.00 -19.81 16.51
C TYR A 4 -4.42 -19.33 16.25
N LEU A 5 -5.39 -20.23 16.47
CA LEU A 5 -6.80 -19.88 16.59
C LEU A 5 -6.95 -18.97 17.82
N PHE A 6 -7.37 -17.71 17.63
CA PHE A 6 -7.88 -16.89 18.73
C PHE A 6 -9.28 -16.37 18.42
N ASN A 7 -10.15 -16.53 19.42
CA ASN A 7 -11.58 -16.25 19.42
C ASN A 7 -11.89 -14.79 19.06
N LEU A 8 -12.73 -14.57 18.04
CA LEU A 8 -13.29 -13.26 17.70
C LEU A 8 -14.37 -12.86 18.71
N SER A 9 -14.02 -11.99 19.66
CA SER A 9 -15.01 -11.14 20.34
C SER A 9 -14.60 -9.68 20.14
N PHE A 10 -14.97 -9.11 19.00
CA PHE A 10 -14.85 -7.68 18.74
C PHE A 10 -15.97 -6.94 19.49
N ILE A 11 -15.62 -5.92 20.28
CA ILE A 11 -16.60 -5.05 20.96
C ILE A 11 -16.71 -3.75 20.16
N VAL A 12 -17.87 -3.53 19.54
CA VAL A 12 -18.19 -2.28 18.84
C VAL A 12 -18.81 -1.30 19.83
N LEU A 13 -18.12 -0.20 20.13
CA LEU A 13 -18.64 0.87 20.98
C LEU A 13 -19.09 2.05 20.11
N LEU A 14 -20.40 2.26 20.03
CA LEU A 14 -20.99 3.45 19.41
C LEU A 14 -20.94 4.62 20.41
N VAL A 15 -20.02 5.56 20.20
CA VAL A 15 -20.03 6.87 20.87
C VAL A 15 -20.60 7.87 19.86
N LEU A 16 -21.71 8.50 20.24
CA LEU A 16 -22.52 9.46 19.47
C LEU A 16 -21.77 10.17 18.32
N GLY A 17 -21.77 9.55 17.14
CA GLY A 17 -21.29 10.14 15.89
C GLY A 17 -20.02 9.54 15.27
N SER A 18 -19.27 8.68 15.96
CA SER A 18 -18.08 8.02 15.38
C SER A 18 -17.99 6.55 15.78
N LEU A 19 -17.82 5.67 14.80
CA LEU A 19 -17.52 4.26 15.00
C LEU A 19 -16.04 4.14 15.38
N THR A 20 -15.76 3.65 16.59
CA THR A 20 -14.38 3.35 17.02
C THR A 20 -14.29 1.88 17.37
N VAL A 21 -13.33 1.18 16.76
CA VAL A 21 -13.01 -0.22 17.07
C VAL A 21 -11.81 -0.20 18.00
N SER A 22 -11.96 -0.80 19.19
CA SER A 22 -10.88 -0.92 20.18
C SER A 22 -10.33 -2.34 20.14
N VAL A 23 -9.05 -2.50 19.80
CA VAL A 23 -8.34 -3.78 19.84
C VAL A 23 -7.51 -3.81 21.13
N PRO A 24 -7.66 -4.84 21.99
CA PRO A 24 -6.87 -4.92 23.22
C PRO A 24 -5.39 -5.09 22.87
N ALA A 25 -4.57 -4.16 23.33
CA ALA A 25 -3.12 -4.19 23.20
C ALA A 25 -2.55 -5.44 23.90
N GLN A 26 -2.28 -6.52 23.16
CA GLN A 26 -1.24 -7.55 23.37
C GLN A 26 -1.24 -8.56 22.19
N ALA A 27 -0.76 -8.11 21.04
CA ALA A 27 -0.14 -8.92 19.96
C ALA A 27 0.61 -7.93 19.06
N GLN A 28 1.66 -7.35 19.61
CA GLN A 28 2.53 -6.40 18.94
C GLN A 28 3.80 -7.17 18.58
N GLU A 29 3.79 -7.82 17.41
CA GLU A 29 4.92 -8.23 16.56
C GLU A 29 4.25 -8.87 15.31
N ASP A 30 4.48 -8.32 14.13
CA ASP A 30 3.92 -8.67 12.81
C ASP A 30 2.46 -8.24 12.60
N CYS A 31 2.27 -7.21 11.77
CA CYS A 31 1.04 -6.91 11.02
C CYS A 31 -0.26 -6.98 11.86
N ALA A 32 -0.74 -5.85 12.39
CA ALA A 32 -2.05 -5.83 13.04
C ALA A 32 -2.92 -4.59 12.78
N ALA A 33 -4.05 -4.86 12.11
CA ALA A 33 -5.39 -4.26 12.21
C ALA A 33 -5.53 -2.78 11.79
N GLY A 34 -5.72 -2.58 10.49
CA GLY A 34 -6.29 -1.36 9.92
C GLY A 34 -7.72 -1.55 9.42
N ILE A 35 -8.37 -0.44 9.07
CA ILE A 35 -9.70 -0.41 8.46
C ILE A 35 -9.55 0.14 7.05
N MET A 36 -9.91 -0.66 6.05
CA MET A 36 -9.95 -0.27 4.64
C MET A 36 -10.98 0.83 4.41
N PHE A 37 -10.51 2.03 4.06
CA PHE A 37 -11.35 3.10 3.52
C PHE A 37 -11.15 3.18 2.01
N ILE A 38 -12.25 3.02 1.25
CA ILE A 38 -12.24 3.18 -0.21
C ILE A 38 -12.97 4.49 -0.53
N GLY A 39 -12.22 5.58 -0.66
CA GLY A 39 -12.69 6.80 -1.33
C GLY A 39 -12.47 6.68 -2.84
N SER A 40 -13.11 7.55 -3.63
CA SER A 40 -12.96 7.56 -5.10
C SER A 40 -11.61 8.17 -5.57
N GLY A 41 -10.53 7.97 -4.81
CA GLY A 41 -9.27 8.68 -5.00
C GLY A 41 -8.30 8.57 -3.81
N LEU A 42 -8.73 8.02 -2.68
CA LEU A 42 -7.87 7.73 -1.53
C LEU A 42 -8.16 6.31 -1.05
N ILE A 43 -7.11 5.49 -1.04
CA ILE A 43 -7.14 4.11 -0.59
C ILE A 43 -6.11 3.98 0.51
N LEU A 44 -6.61 3.71 1.72
CA LEU A 44 -5.76 3.46 2.88
C LEU A 44 -5.79 1.95 3.15
N GLY A 45 -4.61 1.37 3.07
CA GLY A 45 -4.32 0.05 3.59
C GLY A 45 -4.36 0.02 5.10
N THR A 46 -3.82 -1.05 5.61
CA THR A 46 -3.73 -1.44 6.98
C THR A 46 -2.27 -1.76 7.28
N PRO A 47 -1.87 -1.87 8.54
CA PRO A 47 -0.53 -2.39 8.85
C PRO A 47 -0.34 -3.88 8.46
N ASP A 48 -1.29 -4.49 7.73
CA ASP A 48 -1.29 -5.89 7.34
C ASP A 48 -1.02 -6.03 5.84
N ASN A 49 -0.50 -7.18 5.42
CA ASN A 49 -0.34 -7.49 3.99
C ASN A 49 -1.63 -7.27 3.22
N ASP A 50 -1.63 -6.25 2.39
CA ASP A 50 -2.80 -5.78 1.68
C ASP A 50 -2.77 -6.11 0.18
N ARG A 51 -3.96 -6.11 -0.40
CA ARG A 51 -4.15 -6.15 -1.86
C ARG A 51 -5.02 -4.98 -2.24
N LEU A 52 -4.38 -3.85 -2.54
CA LEU A 52 -5.05 -2.60 -2.85
C LEU A 52 -5.06 -2.38 -4.36
N SER A 53 -6.17 -1.83 -4.85
CA SER A 53 -6.28 -1.47 -6.26
C SER A 53 -7.11 -0.21 -6.39
N GLY A 54 -6.55 0.75 -7.12
CA GLY A 54 -7.23 1.92 -7.64
C GLY A 54 -8.26 1.58 -8.70
N MET A 55 -8.57 2.57 -9.51
CA MET A 55 -9.54 2.52 -10.59
C MET A 55 -8.96 3.19 -11.84
N ALA A 56 -9.79 3.83 -12.66
CA ALA A 56 -9.35 4.50 -13.89
C ALA A 56 -9.13 6.01 -13.70
N ALA A 57 -9.10 6.47 -12.46
CA ALA A 57 -8.91 7.86 -12.08
C ALA A 57 -7.70 7.96 -11.17
N ASN A 58 -7.16 9.16 -11.01
CA ASN A 58 -6.03 9.42 -10.14
C ASN A 58 -6.35 9.01 -8.69
N ASP A 59 -5.61 8.04 -8.19
CA ASP A 59 -5.73 7.49 -6.86
C ASP A 59 -4.48 7.78 -6.02
N GLU A 60 -4.69 7.92 -4.72
CA GLU A 60 -3.63 7.96 -3.72
C GLU A 60 -3.74 6.71 -2.85
N ILE A 61 -2.71 5.87 -2.87
CA ILE A 61 -2.72 4.53 -2.25
C ILE A 61 -1.59 4.44 -1.23
N TYR A 62 -1.93 4.03 0.00
CA TYR A 62 -0.98 3.83 1.09
C TYR A 62 -1.04 2.37 1.57
N GLY A 63 0.07 1.64 1.47
CA GLY A 63 0.23 0.27 1.98
C GLY A 63 0.44 0.24 3.50
N TYR A 64 1.39 1.03 3.99
CA TYR A 64 1.85 1.15 5.38
C TYR A 64 2.93 0.15 5.78
N ASP A 65 2.59 -0.91 6.49
CA ASP A 65 3.58 -1.85 7.03
C ASP A 65 3.31 -3.22 6.44
N CYS A 66 4.35 -4.05 6.42
CA CYS A 66 4.33 -5.41 5.93
C CYS A 66 4.36 -5.51 4.39
N HIS A 67 3.88 -6.62 3.81
CA HIS A 67 4.13 -6.93 2.40
C HIS A 67 2.87 -6.75 1.59
N ASP A 68 2.83 -5.68 0.82
CA ASP A 68 1.63 -5.25 0.11
C ASP A 68 1.69 -5.53 -1.38
N GLU A 69 0.50 -5.60 -1.97
CA GLU A 69 0.31 -5.59 -3.41
C GLU A 69 -0.58 -4.40 -3.79
N LEU A 70 0.06 -3.36 -4.32
CA LEU A 70 -0.54 -2.06 -4.62
C LEU A 70 -0.62 -1.84 -6.13
N ARG A 71 -1.79 -1.42 -6.62
CA ARG A 71 -2.03 -1.22 -8.05
C ARG A 71 -2.81 0.07 -8.31
N GLY A 72 -2.29 0.99 -9.10
CA GLY A 72 -3.01 2.21 -9.51
C GLY A 72 -4.07 1.94 -10.59
N LEU A 73 -3.70 1.11 -11.58
CA LEU A 73 -4.46 0.74 -12.78
C LEU A 73 -4.46 1.82 -13.86
N GLY A 74 -5.22 2.90 -13.71
CA GLY A 74 -5.23 3.94 -14.73
C GLY A 74 -5.53 5.30 -14.15
N GLY A 75 -4.96 6.34 -14.74
CA GLY A 75 -4.90 7.65 -14.12
C GLY A 75 -3.48 7.94 -13.67
N ASN A 76 -3.26 9.13 -13.14
CA ASN A 76 -1.95 9.51 -12.61
C ASN A 76 -1.98 9.29 -11.10
N ASP A 77 -1.38 8.20 -10.66
CA ASP A 77 -1.53 7.68 -9.31
C ASP A 77 -0.35 8.05 -8.42
N LYS A 78 -0.60 8.06 -7.11
CA LYS A 78 0.44 8.19 -6.08
C LYS A 78 0.39 6.97 -5.18
N ILE A 79 1.43 6.15 -5.20
CA ILE A 79 1.45 4.89 -4.46
C ILE A 79 2.64 4.85 -3.51
N TYR A 80 2.36 4.60 -2.24
CA TYR A 80 3.35 4.47 -1.18
C TYR A 80 3.27 3.05 -0.60
N GLY A 81 4.33 2.26 -0.74
CA GLY A 81 4.48 0.94 -0.13
C GLY A 81 4.56 1.06 1.39
N GLY A 82 5.65 1.63 1.87
CA GLY A 82 5.87 1.91 3.29
C GLY A 82 7.01 1.04 3.82
N SER A 83 6.77 0.20 4.82
CA SER A 83 7.79 -0.72 5.32
C SER A 83 7.46 -2.16 4.96
N GLY A 84 8.48 -2.92 4.56
CA GLY A 84 8.33 -4.33 4.17
C GLY A 84 8.44 -4.51 2.66
N SER A 85 8.60 -5.76 2.20
CA SER A 85 8.84 -6.01 0.77
C SER A 85 7.55 -5.96 -0.04
N ASP A 86 7.36 -4.85 -0.75
CA ASP A 86 6.13 -4.53 -1.46
C ASP A 86 6.17 -4.86 -2.95
N ARG A 87 4.97 -4.98 -3.53
CA ARG A 87 4.76 -5.06 -4.98
C ARG A 87 3.89 -3.90 -5.43
N ILE A 88 4.49 -2.98 -6.15
CA ILE A 88 3.85 -1.75 -6.61
C ILE A 88 3.73 -1.75 -8.14
N SER A 89 2.54 -1.44 -8.65
CA SER A 89 2.29 -1.22 -10.08
C SER A 89 1.53 0.09 -10.27
N GLY A 90 2.10 1.04 -11.02
CA GLY A 90 1.42 2.29 -11.40
C GLY A 90 0.23 2.01 -12.31
N GLY A 91 0.50 1.59 -13.54
CA GLY A 91 -0.53 1.30 -14.53
C GLY A 91 -0.41 2.22 -15.73
N ASP A 92 -1.55 2.62 -16.30
CA ASP A 92 -1.59 3.60 -17.39
C ASP A 92 -1.66 5.03 -16.82
N GLY A 93 -0.68 5.88 -17.10
CA GLY A 93 -0.68 7.28 -16.66
C GLY A 93 0.69 7.73 -16.22
N ASP A 94 0.85 9.01 -15.87
CA ASP A 94 2.11 9.49 -15.30
C ASP A 94 2.06 9.31 -13.78
N ASP A 95 2.71 8.28 -13.25
CA ASP A 95 2.58 7.84 -11.85
C ASP A 95 3.75 8.30 -10.96
N GLU A 96 3.48 8.45 -9.65
CA GLU A 96 4.50 8.62 -8.62
C GLU A 96 4.50 7.42 -7.66
N LEU A 97 5.56 6.62 -7.71
CA LEU A 97 5.67 5.34 -7.00
C LEU A 97 6.83 5.38 -5.99
N TYR A 98 6.52 5.05 -4.74
CA TYR A 98 7.48 5.06 -3.63
C TYR A 98 7.45 3.69 -2.94
N GLY A 99 8.57 2.96 -2.99
CA GLY A 99 8.75 1.66 -2.32
C GLY A 99 8.76 1.81 -0.81
N GLY A 100 9.84 2.38 -0.28
CA GLY A 100 9.95 2.74 1.12
C GLY A 100 11.12 2.05 1.79
N ASP A 101 10.89 1.27 2.84
CA ASP A 101 11.91 0.47 3.53
C ASP A 101 11.79 -1.01 3.12
N ASP A 102 12.93 -1.71 3.08
CA ASP A 102 13.08 -3.12 2.65
C ASP A 102 13.05 -3.32 1.12
N ASP A 103 13.18 -4.58 0.67
CA ASP A 103 13.39 -4.90 -0.75
C ASP A 103 12.07 -4.87 -1.55
N ASP A 104 11.90 -3.89 -2.43
CA ASP A 104 10.66 -3.67 -3.18
C ASP A 104 10.71 -4.11 -4.65
N TYR A 105 9.53 -4.39 -5.22
CA TYR A 105 9.34 -4.61 -6.65
C TYR A 105 8.35 -3.60 -7.22
N ILE A 106 8.85 -2.66 -8.04
CA ILE A 106 8.08 -1.51 -8.53
C ILE A 106 8.06 -1.49 -10.06
N VAL A 107 6.87 -1.36 -10.63
CA VAL A 107 6.66 -1.21 -12.07
C VAL A 107 5.82 0.05 -12.33
N GLY A 108 6.34 0.99 -13.12
CA GLY A 108 5.63 2.18 -13.58
C GLY A 108 4.47 1.78 -14.48
N GLY A 109 4.78 1.43 -15.72
CA GLY A 109 3.80 1.06 -16.74
C GLY A 109 3.97 1.93 -17.98
N PRO A 110 2.90 2.17 -18.76
CA PRO A 110 2.91 3.20 -19.79
C PRO A 110 2.70 4.60 -19.20
N GLY A 111 3.59 5.54 -19.48
CA GLY A 111 3.53 6.90 -18.96
C GLY A 111 4.92 7.46 -18.69
N ASN A 112 5.01 8.68 -18.18
CA ASN A 112 6.27 9.23 -17.67
C ASN A 112 6.26 9.13 -16.16
N ASP A 113 6.88 8.08 -15.64
CA ASP A 113 6.75 7.73 -14.23
C ASP A 113 7.90 8.30 -13.40
N TYR A 114 7.60 8.61 -12.13
CA TYR A 114 8.59 8.83 -11.10
C TYR A 114 8.60 7.63 -10.15
N ILE A 115 9.74 6.97 -10.02
CA ILE A 115 9.92 5.79 -9.17
C ILE A 115 11.06 6.06 -8.18
N ASP A 116 10.77 5.93 -6.89
CA ASP A 116 11.74 5.95 -5.79
C ASP A 116 11.65 4.62 -5.03
N GLY A 117 12.67 3.75 -5.17
CA GLY A 117 12.70 2.47 -4.47
C GLY A 117 12.85 2.65 -2.95
N GLY A 118 13.59 3.67 -2.53
CA GLY A 118 13.83 3.94 -1.12
C GLY A 118 15.04 3.18 -0.57
N ALA A 119 14.88 2.55 0.59
CA ALA A 119 15.93 1.88 1.32
C ALA A 119 15.78 0.36 1.21
N GLY A 120 16.52 -0.26 0.30
CA GLY A 120 16.49 -1.71 0.16
C GLY A 120 17.35 -2.15 -1.01
N ALA A 121 17.24 -3.43 -1.37
CA ALA A 121 17.68 -3.94 -2.65
C ALA A 121 16.47 -4.03 -3.60
N ASP A 122 16.14 -2.90 -4.22
CA ASP A 122 14.90 -2.73 -4.97
C ASP A 122 15.02 -3.15 -6.44
N VAL A 123 13.89 -3.52 -7.03
CA VAL A 123 13.74 -3.78 -8.46
C VAL A 123 12.73 -2.80 -9.03
N CYS A 124 13.24 -1.81 -9.77
CA CYS A 124 12.43 -0.78 -10.40
C CYS A 124 12.40 -0.92 -11.92
N ILE A 125 11.21 -0.91 -12.50
CA ILE A 125 11.00 -1.00 -13.95
C ILE A 125 10.08 0.16 -14.36
N GLY A 126 10.62 1.17 -15.05
CA GLY A 126 9.83 2.31 -15.54
C GLY A 126 8.73 1.87 -16.50
N GLY A 127 9.10 1.19 -17.59
CA GLY A 127 8.14 0.69 -18.57
C GLY A 127 8.24 1.50 -19.85
N GLY A 128 7.11 2.04 -20.31
CA GLY A 128 7.05 2.76 -21.58
C GLY A 128 6.84 4.24 -21.38
N GLY A 129 7.80 5.06 -21.79
CA GLY A 129 7.73 6.52 -21.70
C GLY A 129 9.09 7.08 -21.29
N VAL A 130 9.10 8.26 -20.66
CA VAL A 130 10.34 8.85 -20.12
C VAL A 130 10.26 8.87 -18.61
N ASP A 131 10.95 7.91 -17.99
CA ASP A 131 10.86 7.68 -16.56
C ASP A 131 12.02 8.32 -15.80
N VAL A 132 11.76 8.66 -14.55
CA VAL A 132 12.77 9.04 -13.55
C VAL A 132 12.78 7.96 -12.49
N ILE A 133 13.90 7.25 -12.37
CA ILE A 133 14.07 6.15 -11.41
C ILE A 133 15.22 6.50 -10.47
N VAL A 134 14.97 6.46 -9.17
CA VAL A 134 15.95 6.75 -8.11
C VAL A 134 15.91 5.67 -7.03
N ASN A 135 17.02 5.50 -6.32
CA ASN A 135 17.18 4.58 -5.19
C ASN A 135 16.69 3.16 -5.48
N CYS A 136 17.21 2.60 -6.57
CA CYS A 136 17.22 1.18 -6.90
C CYS A 136 18.69 0.78 -7.13
#